data_AF-A0A1W0WVA1-F1
#
_entry.id   AF-A0A1W0WVA1-F1
#
_cell.length_a   1.000
_cell.length_b   1.000
_cell.length_c   1.000
_cell.angle_alpha   90.00
_cell.angle_beta   90.00
_cell.angle_gamma   90.00
#
_symmetry.space_group_name_H-M   'P 1'
#
loop_
_entity.id
_entity.type
_entity.pdbx_description
1 polymer ?
#
loop_
_entity_poly.entity_id
_entity_poly.type
_entity_poly.pdbx_seq_one_letter_code
_entity_poly.pdbx_strand_id
1 'polypeptide(L)'
;MIVHGDRSASAGGQALRQEALLFPNITLAQAPLPIAYGTHHTKMMLLSYDVGMRTQGMWISPLFLKTDSPTAPDSETHFKADLIEYLRTYNMSTLTKLSDSIRHYDMSCARVCLVASSPGRHTGPTKAQFGHLKLRSLLAKHCSTTDSTNQEPWHEWPVIGQFSSIGSLGPTADSWLTGELLETLSTPLTGPLGRRAPLNLIFPTVDNVRLSLEGWAGGGSLPYSEATALKQQYLNKFLHVWKSEEKGRNNCMPHVKTYARVSPDLTRCSWFLMTSANMSKAAWGAMEKASSQVMIRSYEIGVLLLPKFHHPGAATFSISHDCNSPVAQNNCSARPSLFLPYDLPLKEYSQTDRPWTWDGSMAGLKDRFGKCRR
;
A
#
# COMPACT_ATOMS: atom_id res chain seq x y z
N MET A 1 20.40 -1.01 -12.73
CA MET A 1 19.67 0.25 -12.99
C MET A 1 18.95 0.68 -11.72
N ILE A 2 18.99 1.97 -11.38
CA ILE A 2 18.26 2.57 -10.25
C ILE A 2 17.26 3.56 -10.81
N VAL A 3 15.97 3.38 -10.51
CA VAL A 3 14.90 4.32 -10.88
C VAL A 3 14.59 5.21 -9.67
N HIS A 4 14.68 6.53 -9.83
CA HIS A 4 14.54 7.49 -8.72
C HIS A 4 13.74 8.74 -9.11
N GLY A 5 13.21 9.45 -8.11
CA GLY A 5 12.45 10.70 -8.32
C GLY A 5 13.25 11.97 -8.04
N ASP A 6 14.49 11.86 -7.55
CA ASP A 6 15.29 13.03 -7.20
C ASP A 6 15.59 13.90 -8.42
N ARG A 7 15.30 15.20 -8.29
CA ARG A 7 15.60 16.18 -9.32
C ARG A 7 17.11 16.32 -9.49
N SER A 8 17.58 16.38 -10.74
CA SER A 8 18.99 16.66 -11.09
C SER A 8 19.68 17.73 -10.25
N ALA A 9 18.94 18.81 -9.94
CA ALA A 9 19.46 19.97 -9.23
C ALA A 9 19.34 19.90 -7.70
N SER A 10 18.66 18.89 -7.15
CA SER A 10 18.57 18.75 -5.68
C SER A 10 19.86 18.19 -5.12
N ALA A 11 20.16 18.50 -3.85
CA ALA A 11 21.31 17.93 -3.15
C ALA A 11 21.29 16.39 -3.17
N GLY A 12 20.12 15.77 -2.98
CA GLY A 12 19.94 14.32 -3.09
C GLY A 12 20.22 13.79 -4.50
N GLY A 13 19.73 14.46 -5.55
CA GLY A 13 19.97 14.06 -6.93
C GLY A 13 21.44 14.20 -7.35
N GLN A 14 22.13 15.21 -6.86
CA GLN A 14 23.58 15.37 -7.07
C GLN A 14 24.37 14.29 -6.32
N ALA A 15 24.07 14.04 -5.05
CA ALA A 15 24.72 13.01 -4.25
C ALA A 15 24.55 11.62 -4.88
N LEU A 16 23.33 11.25 -5.29
CA LEU A 16 23.05 9.99 -5.96
C LEU A 16 23.85 9.81 -7.25
N ARG A 17 24.02 10.88 -8.04
CA ARG A 17 24.86 10.83 -9.26
C ARG A 17 26.33 10.62 -8.94
N GLN A 18 26.85 11.34 -7.95
CA GLN A 18 28.25 11.20 -7.54
C GLN A 18 28.54 9.79 -7.02
N GLU A 19 27.63 9.22 -6.23
CA GLU A 19 27.75 7.85 -5.75
C GLU A 19 27.67 6.82 -6.89
N ALA A 20 26.74 7.01 -7.85
CA ALA A 20 26.61 6.11 -8.99
C ALA A 20 27.85 6.12 -9.92
N LEU A 21 28.57 7.23 -10.02
CA LEU A 21 29.81 7.32 -10.81
C LEU A 21 30.92 6.39 -10.30
N LEU A 22 30.85 5.95 -9.04
CA LEU A 22 31.79 4.99 -8.46
C LEU A 22 31.61 3.57 -9.03
N PHE A 23 30.49 3.30 -9.72
CA PHE A 23 30.12 1.96 -10.18
C PHE A 23 29.71 1.96 -11.66
N PRO A 24 30.58 1.51 -12.59
CA PRO A 24 30.32 1.62 -14.03
C PRO A 24 29.12 0.80 -14.52
N ASN A 25 28.68 -0.20 -13.75
CA ASN A 25 27.52 -1.03 -14.02
C ASN A 25 26.19 -0.43 -13.52
N ILE A 26 26.21 0.71 -12.82
CA ILE A 26 25.01 1.39 -12.34
C ILE A 26 24.56 2.44 -13.36
N THR A 27 23.35 2.26 -13.87
CA THR A 27 22.63 3.26 -14.67
C THR A 27 21.53 3.89 -13.85
N LEU A 28 21.41 5.22 -13.92
CA LEU A 28 20.34 5.97 -13.26
C LEU A 28 19.21 6.30 -14.25
N ALA A 29 17.98 6.18 -13.77
CA ALA A 29 16.77 6.52 -14.50
C ALA A 29 15.92 7.47 -13.63
N GLN A 30 15.91 8.76 -13.97
CA GLN A 30 15.11 9.74 -13.25
C GLN A 30 13.65 9.72 -13.73
N ALA A 31 12.75 9.22 -12.89
CA ALA A 31 11.32 9.18 -13.15
C ALA A 31 10.72 10.59 -13.25
N PRO A 32 9.86 10.88 -14.25
CA PRO A 32 9.31 12.21 -14.44
C PRO A 32 8.24 12.52 -13.37
N LEU A 33 8.41 13.63 -12.64
CA LEU A 33 7.43 14.12 -11.65
C LEU A 33 6.83 15.45 -12.12
N PRO A 34 5.92 15.44 -13.12
CA PRO A 34 5.41 16.65 -13.77
C PRO A 34 4.43 17.45 -12.91
N ILE A 35 3.89 16.85 -11.85
CA ILE A 35 2.93 17.48 -10.95
C ILE A 35 3.63 17.82 -9.64
N ALA A 36 3.47 19.08 -9.18
CA ALA A 36 4.06 19.55 -7.93
C ALA A 36 3.69 18.66 -6.74
N TYR A 37 4.63 18.51 -5.81
CA TYR A 37 4.50 17.68 -4.61
C TYR A 37 4.31 16.18 -4.89
N GLY A 38 4.61 15.71 -6.11
CA GLY A 38 4.72 14.31 -6.45
C GLY A 38 6.04 13.68 -5.97
N THR A 39 6.00 12.38 -5.72
CA THR A 39 7.17 11.59 -5.27
C THR A 39 7.26 10.29 -6.08
N HIS A 40 8.47 9.84 -6.40
CA HIS A 40 8.70 8.47 -6.85
C HIS A 40 8.83 7.57 -5.63
N HIS A 41 7.72 6.96 -5.21
CA HIS A 41 7.63 6.26 -3.94
C HIS A 41 7.52 4.73 -4.09
N THR A 42 7.55 4.23 -5.32
CA THR A 42 7.65 2.81 -5.65
C THR A 42 8.93 2.18 -5.13
N LYS A 43 8.80 1.01 -4.48
CA LYS A 43 9.91 0.13 -4.09
C LYS A 43 9.68 -1.22 -4.75
N MET A 44 10.42 -1.49 -5.81
CA MET A 44 10.33 -2.71 -6.60
C MET A 44 11.73 -3.12 -7.05
N MET A 45 11.99 -4.43 -7.03
CA MET A 45 13.19 -5.02 -7.60
C MET A 45 12.77 -5.92 -8.75
N LEU A 46 13.36 -5.71 -9.93
CA LEU A 46 13.23 -6.59 -11.08
C LEU A 46 14.57 -7.30 -11.25
N LEU A 47 14.58 -8.60 -10.95
CA LEU A 47 15.78 -9.38 -10.82
C LEU A 47 15.74 -10.48 -11.87
N SER A 48 16.67 -10.41 -12.83
CA SER A 48 16.87 -11.45 -13.83
C SER A 48 17.95 -12.39 -13.30
N TYR A 49 17.64 -13.67 -13.23
CA TYR A 49 18.51 -14.70 -12.65
C TYR A 49 18.64 -15.88 -13.61
N ASP A 50 19.76 -16.60 -13.47
CA ASP A 50 19.88 -17.98 -13.95
C ASP A 50 19.37 -18.99 -12.89
N VAL A 51 19.41 -18.67 -11.59
CA VAL A 51 18.68 -19.38 -10.51
C VAL A 51 18.65 -18.56 -9.20
N GLY A 52 17.56 -18.64 -8.42
CA GLY A 52 17.57 -18.36 -6.97
C GLY A 52 16.43 -17.51 -6.39
N MET A 53 16.24 -17.62 -5.06
CA MET A 53 15.26 -16.89 -4.21
C MET A 53 15.92 -15.88 -3.25
N ARG A 54 15.14 -14.96 -2.59
CA ARG A 54 15.40 -14.32 -1.25
C ARG A 54 14.27 -13.36 -0.73
N THR A 55 14.36 -12.94 0.57
CA THR A 55 13.26 -12.47 1.49
C THR A 55 13.47 -11.09 2.18
N GLN A 56 12.37 -10.36 2.48
CA GLN A 56 12.10 -9.26 3.47
C GLN A 56 10.55 -9.04 3.50
N GLY A 57 9.98 -8.02 4.16
CA GLY A 57 8.56 -7.64 4.03
C GLY A 57 8.21 -7.23 2.60
N MET A 58 8.06 -8.24 1.77
CA MET A 58 8.24 -8.20 0.33
C MET A 58 7.29 -9.25 -0.20
N TRP A 59 6.44 -8.85 -1.14
CA TRP A 59 5.84 -9.85 -1.98
C TRP A 59 6.94 -10.32 -2.92
N ILE A 60 7.29 -11.60 -2.81
CA ILE A 60 8.24 -12.26 -3.70
C ILE A 60 7.39 -12.95 -4.76
N SER A 61 7.58 -12.56 -6.02
CA SER A 61 6.91 -13.27 -7.10
C SER A 61 7.38 -14.74 -7.12
N PRO A 62 6.58 -15.66 -7.67
CA PRO A 62 7.14 -16.92 -8.14
C PRO A 62 8.30 -16.68 -9.13
N LEU A 63 9.10 -17.71 -9.36
CA LEU A 63 10.06 -17.69 -10.46
C LEU A 63 9.28 -17.69 -11.77
N PHE A 64 9.45 -16.62 -12.55
CA PHE A 64 8.89 -16.52 -13.89
C PHE A 64 9.93 -16.99 -14.90
N LEU A 65 9.58 -17.99 -15.69
CA LEU A 65 10.49 -18.57 -16.66
C LEU A 65 10.43 -17.78 -17.97
N LYS A 66 11.60 -17.50 -18.52
CA LYS A 66 11.69 -16.93 -19.87
C LYS A 66 11.27 -18.00 -20.87
N THR A 67 10.55 -17.58 -21.88
CA THR A 67 10.09 -18.42 -22.99
C THR A 67 10.69 -17.90 -24.29
N ASP A 68 10.79 -18.77 -25.29
CA ASP A 68 11.17 -18.38 -26.66
C ASP A 68 10.00 -17.72 -27.43
N SER A 69 8.80 -17.72 -26.85
CA SER A 69 7.63 -17.06 -27.41
C SER A 69 7.76 -15.52 -27.31
N PRO A 70 7.40 -14.77 -28.37
CA PRO A 70 7.36 -13.30 -28.32
C PRO A 70 6.32 -12.78 -27.31
N THR A 71 5.34 -13.61 -26.94
CA THR A 71 4.31 -13.30 -25.95
C THR A 71 4.07 -14.52 -25.07
N ALA A 72 4.75 -14.58 -23.93
CA ALA A 72 4.53 -15.61 -22.92
C ALA A 72 3.18 -15.39 -22.18
N PRO A 73 2.60 -16.43 -21.56
CA PRO A 73 1.33 -16.32 -20.84
C PRO A 73 1.31 -15.25 -19.72
N ASP A 74 0.11 -14.73 -19.46
CA ASP A 74 -0.22 -13.86 -18.31
C ASP A 74 -1.08 -14.66 -17.31
N SER A 75 -1.21 -14.16 -16.08
CA SER A 75 -2.08 -14.72 -15.04
C SER A 75 -3.55 -14.34 -15.22
N GLU A 76 -4.45 -15.07 -14.56
CA GLU A 76 -5.86 -14.68 -14.41
C GLU A 76 -6.03 -13.30 -13.74
N THR A 77 -5.00 -12.84 -13.02
CA THR A 77 -4.97 -11.54 -12.35
C THR A 77 -4.52 -10.39 -13.25
N HIS A 78 -4.13 -10.67 -14.49
CA HIS A 78 -3.51 -9.72 -15.44
C HIS A 78 -2.24 -9.04 -14.89
N PHE A 79 -1.49 -9.74 -14.04
CA PHE A 79 -0.34 -9.17 -13.34
C PHE A 79 0.72 -8.66 -14.34
N LYS A 80 0.99 -9.42 -15.40
CA LYS A 80 2.01 -9.05 -16.40
C LYS A 80 1.57 -7.86 -17.23
N ALA A 81 0.33 -7.86 -17.71
CA ALA A 81 -0.22 -6.74 -18.46
C ALA A 81 -0.19 -5.44 -17.63
N ASP A 82 -0.64 -5.50 -16.38
CA ASP A 82 -0.64 -4.35 -15.48
C ASP A 82 0.79 -3.87 -15.15
N LEU A 83 1.76 -4.78 -14.97
CA LEU A 83 3.17 -4.42 -14.73
C LEU A 83 3.80 -3.73 -15.94
N ILE A 84 3.54 -4.24 -17.15
CA ILE A 84 4.00 -3.64 -18.40
C ILE A 84 3.37 -2.26 -18.58
N GLU A 85 2.05 -2.12 -18.34
CA GLU A 85 1.35 -0.83 -18.41
C GLU A 85 1.97 0.17 -17.43
N TYR A 86 2.20 -0.23 -16.19
CA TYR A 86 2.83 0.60 -15.16
C TYR A 86 4.25 1.07 -15.55
N LEU A 87 5.12 0.17 -16.02
CA LEU A 87 6.48 0.53 -16.44
C LEU A 87 6.50 1.51 -17.62
N ARG A 88 5.50 1.41 -18.50
CA ARG A 88 5.37 2.28 -19.67
C ARG A 88 4.94 3.70 -19.32
N THR A 89 4.27 3.93 -18.20
CA THR A 89 3.86 5.29 -17.80
C THR A 89 5.03 6.23 -17.51
N TYR A 90 6.22 5.67 -17.26
CA TYR A 90 7.43 6.45 -17.07
C TYR A 90 7.87 7.16 -18.36
N ASN A 91 7.45 6.68 -19.54
CA ASN A 91 7.85 7.22 -20.85
C ASN A 91 9.38 7.32 -21.04
N MET A 92 10.11 6.30 -20.55
CA MET A 92 11.57 6.23 -20.62
C MET A 92 12.00 5.04 -21.48
N SER A 93 12.87 5.27 -22.46
CA SER A 93 13.33 4.22 -23.39
C SER A 93 13.90 2.98 -22.68
N THR A 94 14.63 3.17 -21.58
CA THR A 94 15.19 2.06 -20.78
C THR A 94 14.10 1.20 -20.14
N LEU A 95 13.03 1.83 -19.63
CA LEU A 95 11.90 1.12 -19.02
C LEU A 95 10.97 0.50 -20.07
N THR A 96 10.86 1.13 -21.25
CA THR A 96 10.18 0.53 -22.41
C THR A 96 10.88 -0.77 -22.81
N LYS A 97 12.21 -0.75 -23.00
CA LYS A 97 13.00 -1.95 -23.30
C LYS A 97 12.86 -3.04 -22.23
N LEU A 98 12.84 -2.65 -20.96
CA LEU A 98 12.59 -3.59 -19.86
C LEU A 98 11.19 -4.19 -19.93
N SER A 99 10.16 -3.37 -20.18
CA SER A 99 8.78 -3.82 -20.36
C SER A 99 8.63 -4.79 -21.55
N ASP A 100 9.39 -4.56 -22.62
CA ASP A 100 9.41 -5.45 -23.79
C ASP A 100 10.13 -6.75 -23.48
N SER A 101 11.17 -6.73 -22.66
CA SER A 101 11.82 -7.95 -22.16
C SER A 101 10.86 -8.79 -21.32
N ILE A 102 10.08 -8.16 -20.43
CA ILE A 102 9.08 -8.83 -19.57
C ILE A 102 8.05 -9.63 -20.38
N ARG A 103 7.74 -9.23 -21.62
CA ARG A 103 6.81 -9.97 -22.50
C ARG A 103 7.21 -11.43 -22.74
N HIS A 104 8.49 -11.75 -22.64
CA HIS A 104 9.02 -13.08 -22.86
C HIS A 104 8.94 -13.99 -21.63
N TYR A 105 8.55 -13.47 -20.46
CA TYR A 105 8.47 -14.25 -19.22
C TYR A 105 7.04 -14.74 -18.97
N ASP A 106 6.88 -16.04 -18.72
CA ASP A 106 5.62 -16.64 -18.31
C ASP A 106 5.31 -16.22 -16.86
N MET A 107 4.26 -15.42 -16.70
CA MET A 107 3.79 -14.94 -15.40
C MET A 107 2.42 -15.54 -15.02
N SER A 108 1.98 -16.62 -15.68
CA SER A 108 0.68 -17.27 -15.45
C SER A 108 0.46 -17.72 -14.00
N CYS A 109 1.54 -18.02 -13.28
CA CYS A 109 1.49 -18.44 -11.88
C CYS A 109 1.32 -17.28 -10.88
N ALA A 110 1.32 -16.02 -11.32
CA ALA A 110 1.05 -14.88 -10.44
C ALA A 110 -0.38 -14.95 -9.89
N ARG A 111 -0.53 -14.90 -8.56
CA ARG A 111 -1.83 -14.99 -7.86
C ARG A 111 -2.28 -13.68 -7.20
N VAL A 112 -1.65 -12.56 -7.55
CA VAL A 112 -1.96 -11.23 -7.00
C VAL A 112 -2.32 -10.26 -8.11
N CYS A 113 -3.17 -9.28 -7.82
CA CYS A 113 -3.46 -8.17 -8.72
C CYS A 113 -2.52 -7.00 -8.43
N LEU A 114 -2.05 -6.31 -9.47
CA LEU A 114 -1.23 -5.11 -9.31
C LEU A 114 -2.13 -3.89 -9.06
N VAL A 115 -1.80 -3.11 -8.04
CA VAL A 115 -2.44 -1.81 -7.77
C VAL A 115 -1.35 -0.76 -7.76
N ALA A 116 -1.28 0.04 -8.82
CA ALA A 116 -0.24 1.04 -9.00
C ALA A 116 -0.82 2.44 -9.13
N SER A 117 0.02 3.44 -8.88
CA SER A 117 -0.28 4.85 -9.12
C SER A 117 0.76 5.44 -10.05
N SER A 118 0.32 6.22 -11.03
CA SER A 118 1.20 6.98 -11.92
C SER A 118 0.76 8.45 -11.94
N PRO A 119 1.70 9.41 -11.85
CA PRO A 119 1.38 10.84 -11.93
C PRO A 119 0.62 11.17 -13.22
N GLY A 120 -0.46 11.95 -13.08
CA GLY A 120 -1.28 12.35 -14.21
C GLY A 120 -2.68 12.78 -13.82
N ARG A 121 -3.42 13.29 -14.80
CA ARG A 121 -4.87 13.47 -14.74
C ARG A 121 -5.51 12.45 -15.67
N HIS A 122 -6.13 11.44 -15.08
CA HIS A 122 -6.72 10.32 -15.81
C HIS A 122 -8.21 10.59 -16.03
N THR A 123 -8.74 10.30 -17.22
CA THR A 123 -10.09 10.65 -17.66
C THR A 123 -10.75 9.47 -18.35
N GLY A 124 -12.09 9.47 -18.43
CA GLY A 124 -12.81 8.38 -19.10
C GLY A 124 -12.43 7.00 -18.55
N PRO A 125 -12.15 6.00 -19.41
CA PRO A 125 -11.75 4.65 -18.98
C PRO A 125 -10.42 4.60 -18.21
N THR A 126 -9.47 5.51 -18.47
CA THR A 126 -8.14 5.48 -17.83
C THR A 126 -8.19 5.84 -16.35
N LYS A 127 -9.31 6.41 -15.87
CA LYS A 127 -9.57 6.62 -14.45
C LYS A 127 -9.36 5.36 -13.61
N ALA A 128 -9.75 4.20 -14.11
CA ALA A 128 -9.68 2.93 -13.39
C ALA A 128 -8.35 2.17 -13.57
N GLN A 129 -7.36 2.75 -14.26
CA GLN A 129 -6.05 2.11 -14.43
C GLN A 129 -5.13 2.27 -13.22
N PHE A 130 -5.29 3.36 -12.46
CA PHE A 130 -4.38 3.72 -11.38
C PHE A 130 -5.09 4.14 -10.08
N GLY A 131 -4.33 4.12 -8.99
CA GLY A 131 -4.74 4.64 -7.69
C GLY A 131 -5.95 3.90 -7.10
N HIS A 132 -6.77 4.63 -6.35
CA HIS A 132 -7.89 4.03 -5.63
C HIS A 132 -8.98 3.51 -6.60
N LEU A 133 -9.08 4.06 -7.80
CA LEU A 133 -10.06 3.59 -8.80
C LEU A 133 -9.68 2.24 -9.42
N LYS A 134 -8.38 1.94 -9.60
CA LYS A 134 -7.91 0.59 -9.95
C LYS A 134 -8.31 -0.41 -8.88
N LEU A 135 -8.06 -0.08 -7.61
CA LEU A 135 -8.48 -0.92 -6.49
C LEU A 135 -10.00 -1.14 -6.50
N ARG A 136 -10.79 -0.08 -6.68
CA ARG A 136 -12.26 -0.17 -6.76
C ARG A 136 -12.71 -1.14 -7.85
N SER A 137 -12.12 -1.02 -9.05
CA SER A 137 -12.45 -1.88 -10.18
C SER A 137 -12.15 -3.35 -9.89
N LEU A 138 -10.99 -3.64 -9.30
CA LEU A 138 -10.59 -5.00 -8.91
C LEU A 138 -11.53 -5.58 -7.85
N LEU A 139 -11.84 -4.80 -6.79
CA LEU A 139 -12.75 -5.22 -5.73
C LEU A 139 -14.16 -5.47 -6.28
N ALA A 140 -14.71 -4.56 -7.10
CA ALA A 140 -16.03 -4.75 -7.71
C ALA A 140 -16.08 -5.99 -8.62
N LYS A 141 -15.00 -6.25 -9.37
CA LYS A 141 -14.91 -7.39 -10.29
C LYS A 141 -14.75 -8.73 -9.57
N HIS A 142 -14.06 -8.76 -8.44
CA HIS A 142 -13.58 -10.02 -7.85
C HIS A 142 -14.14 -10.34 -6.46
N CYS A 143 -14.62 -9.34 -5.72
CA CYS A 143 -15.33 -9.53 -4.47
C CYS A 143 -16.84 -9.49 -4.76
N SER A 144 -17.39 -10.51 -5.42
CA SER A 144 -18.83 -10.63 -5.66
C SER A 144 -19.55 -11.21 -4.44
N THR A 145 -20.76 -10.72 -4.14
CA THR A 145 -21.60 -11.17 -3.03
C THR A 145 -22.65 -12.20 -3.44
N THR A 146 -22.35 -13.03 -4.45
CA THR A 146 -23.36 -13.84 -5.15
C THR A 146 -23.86 -15.07 -4.38
N ASP A 147 -23.42 -15.32 -3.14
CA ASP A 147 -24.05 -16.32 -2.29
C ASP A 147 -25.32 -15.73 -1.65
N SER A 148 -26.43 -15.90 -2.37
CA SER A 148 -27.80 -15.59 -1.94
C SER A 148 -28.27 -16.37 -0.72
N THR A 149 -27.47 -17.30 -0.20
CA THR A 149 -27.82 -18.23 0.88
C THR A 149 -27.24 -17.85 2.24
N ASN A 150 -26.26 -16.95 2.31
CA ASN A 150 -25.70 -16.43 3.57
C ASN A 150 -25.26 -14.97 3.38
N GLN A 151 -26.16 -14.03 3.68
CA GLN A 151 -25.83 -12.60 3.67
C GLN A 151 -24.95 -12.26 4.89
N GLU A 152 -23.66 -12.58 4.81
CA GLU A 152 -22.67 -12.00 5.71
C GLU A 152 -22.84 -10.47 5.71
N PRO A 153 -22.85 -9.82 6.88
CA PRO A 153 -23.04 -8.38 6.98
C PRO A 153 -21.74 -7.67 6.57
N TRP A 154 -21.33 -7.80 5.30
CA TRP A 154 -20.10 -7.26 4.74
C TRP A 154 -19.92 -5.75 5.03
N HIS A 155 -21.03 -5.02 5.16
CA HIS A 155 -21.07 -3.60 5.50
C HIS A 155 -20.60 -3.28 6.92
N GLU A 156 -20.59 -4.28 7.81
CA GLU A 156 -20.05 -4.19 9.17
C GLU A 156 -18.57 -4.57 9.24
N TRP A 157 -18.01 -5.18 8.19
CA TRP A 157 -16.60 -5.59 8.17
C TRP A 157 -15.68 -4.37 8.09
N PRO A 158 -14.95 -4.02 9.16
CA PRO A 158 -14.10 -2.84 9.18
C PRO A 158 -13.01 -2.87 8.11
N VAL A 159 -12.76 -1.70 7.53
CA VAL A 159 -11.55 -1.40 6.77
C VAL A 159 -10.46 -0.99 7.76
N ILE A 160 -9.30 -1.64 7.66
CA ILE A 160 -8.09 -1.29 8.40
C ILE A 160 -7.08 -0.71 7.42
N GLY A 161 -6.66 0.54 7.62
CA GLY A 161 -5.56 1.16 6.88
C GLY A 161 -4.37 1.39 7.81
N GLN A 162 -3.21 0.84 7.49
CA GLN A 162 -1.96 1.07 8.21
C GLN A 162 -0.96 1.73 7.27
N PHE A 163 -0.35 2.82 7.71
CA PHE A 163 0.59 3.59 6.89
C PHE A 163 1.65 4.28 7.75
N SER A 164 2.65 4.87 7.10
CA SER A 164 3.79 5.51 7.74
C SER A 164 3.82 7.02 7.53
N SER A 165 2.89 7.58 6.74
CA SER A 165 2.79 9.02 6.48
C SER A 165 1.34 9.40 6.19
N ILE A 166 1.01 10.66 6.47
CA ILE A 166 -0.32 11.24 6.25
C ILE A 166 -0.17 12.55 5.46
N GLY A 167 -0.91 12.67 4.36
CA GLY A 167 -1.02 13.92 3.60
C GLY A 167 -2.17 14.81 4.07
N SER A 168 -2.33 15.97 3.44
CA SER A 168 -3.53 16.80 3.64
C SER A 168 -4.74 16.13 2.98
N LEU A 169 -5.72 15.72 3.79
CA LEU A 169 -6.90 14.97 3.34
C LEU A 169 -8.07 15.89 3.01
N GLY A 170 -8.18 17.03 3.70
CA GLY A 170 -9.26 18.00 3.55
C GLY A 170 -9.75 18.47 4.92
N PRO A 171 -10.59 19.52 4.98
CA PRO A 171 -11.08 20.10 6.24
C PRO A 171 -12.02 19.16 7.03
N THR A 172 -12.70 18.24 6.36
CA THR A 172 -13.61 17.27 6.97
C THR A 172 -13.31 15.85 6.50
N ALA A 173 -13.79 14.84 7.22
CA ALA A 173 -13.59 13.44 6.86
C ALA A 173 -14.19 13.09 5.49
N ASP A 174 -15.37 13.64 5.17
CA ASP A 174 -16.09 13.44 3.92
C ASP A 174 -15.43 14.14 2.72
N SER A 175 -14.53 15.09 2.95
CA SER A 175 -13.84 15.82 1.86
C SER A 175 -13.04 14.91 0.92
N TRP A 176 -12.54 13.77 1.41
CA TRP A 176 -11.81 12.78 0.60
C TRP A 176 -11.72 11.41 1.28
N LEU A 177 -11.37 11.40 2.57
CA LEU A 177 -11.08 10.16 3.31
C LEU A 177 -12.29 9.22 3.31
N THR A 178 -13.44 9.68 3.80
CA THR A 178 -14.66 8.88 3.81
C THR A 178 -15.46 9.05 2.53
N GLY A 179 -15.36 10.21 1.86
CA GLY A 179 -16.10 10.56 0.64
C GLY A 179 -15.65 9.81 -0.62
N GLU A 180 -14.36 9.50 -0.75
CA GLU A 180 -13.79 8.88 -1.95
C GLU A 180 -13.04 7.58 -1.64
N LEU A 181 -12.06 7.65 -0.72
CA LEU A 181 -11.18 6.52 -0.46
C LEU A 181 -11.92 5.39 0.28
N LEU A 182 -12.64 5.69 1.36
CA LEU A 182 -13.39 4.66 2.10
C LEU A 182 -14.48 4.02 1.23
N GLU A 183 -15.09 4.77 0.32
CA GLU A 183 -16.05 4.21 -0.64
C GLU A 183 -15.40 3.13 -1.51
N THR A 184 -14.18 3.41 -1.99
CA THR A 184 -13.37 2.40 -2.70
C THR A 184 -13.05 1.21 -1.81
N LEU A 185 -12.54 1.43 -0.59
CA LEU A 185 -12.13 0.35 0.32
C LEU A 185 -13.33 -0.48 0.82
N SER A 186 -14.53 0.11 0.82
CA SER A 186 -15.78 -0.58 1.18
C SER A 186 -16.35 -1.40 0.03
N THR A 187 -15.78 -1.36 -1.18
CA THR A 187 -16.31 -2.06 -2.36
C THR A 187 -16.20 -3.59 -2.20
N PRO A 188 -17.24 -4.37 -2.58
CA PRO A 188 -18.56 -3.91 -3.01
C PRO A 188 -19.32 -3.25 -1.87
N LEU A 189 -20.02 -2.14 -2.17
CA LEU A 189 -20.92 -1.51 -1.22
C LEU A 189 -22.12 -2.43 -1.00
N THR A 190 -22.17 -3.01 0.19
CA THR A 190 -23.20 -3.98 0.61
C THR A 190 -24.07 -3.35 1.69
N GLY A 191 -25.30 -3.84 1.88
CA GLY A 191 -26.21 -3.38 2.94
C GLY A 191 -27.16 -2.25 2.54
N PRO A 192 -28.10 -1.87 3.43
CA PRO A 192 -29.13 -0.86 3.13
C PRO A 192 -28.49 0.47 2.73
N LEU A 193 -28.96 1.05 1.62
CA LEU A 193 -28.50 2.35 1.08
C LEU A 193 -27.00 2.43 0.72
N GLY A 194 -26.30 1.30 0.56
CA GLY A 194 -24.88 1.31 0.18
C GLY A 194 -23.98 1.86 1.30
N ARG A 195 -24.26 1.47 2.55
CA ARG A 195 -23.51 1.91 3.74
C ARG A 195 -22.01 1.58 3.61
N ARG A 196 -21.17 2.56 3.95
CA ARG A 196 -19.71 2.43 4.02
C ARG A 196 -19.30 1.61 5.25
N ALA A 197 -18.23 0.84 5.12
CA ALA A 197 -17.66 0.07 6.22
C ALA A 197 -17.14 0.98 7.34
N PRO A 198 -17.07 0.50 8.60
CA PRO A 198 -16.29 1.16 9.65
C PRO A 198 -14.83 1.33 9.21
N LEU A 199 -14.17 2.40 9.63
CA LEU A 199 -12.80 2.73 9.23
C LEU A 199 -11.89 2.84 10.45
N ASN A 200 -10.86 2.01 10.49
CA ASN A 200 -9.83 2.01 11.52
C ASN A 200 -8.47 2.29 10.88
N LEU A 201 -7.74 3.27 11.38
CA LEU A 201 -6.47 3.70 10.83
C LEU A 201 -5.34 3.49 11.83
N ILE A 202 -4.32 2.71 11.49
CA ILE A 202 -3.16 2.49 12.34
C ILE A 202 -2.06 3.48 11.96
N PHE A 203 -1.68 4.33 12.91
CA PHE A 203 -0.54 5.24 12.77
C PHE A 203 0.18 5.36 14.13
N PRO A 204 1.53 5.42 14.18
CA PRO A 204 2.25 5.50 15.44
C PRO A 204 1.90 6.74 16.26
N THR A 205 1.69 6.56 17.56
CA THR A 205 1.62 7.67 18.53
C THR A 205 3.01 8.25 18.79
N VAL A 206 3.07 9.40 19.47
CA VAL A 206 4.32 9.94 20.04
C VAL A 206 5.02 8.89 20.89
N ASP A 207 4.29 8.15 21.73
CA ASP A 207 4.87 7.15 22.63
C ASP A 207 5.32 5.89 21.90
N ASN A 208 4.64 5.48 20.82
CA ASN A 208 5.14 4.42 19.95
C ASN A 208 6.55 4.75 19.43
N VAL A 209 6.76 5.99 18.96
CA VAL A 209 8.07 6.44 18.44
C VAL A 209 9.08 6.60 19.58
N ARG A 210 8.72 7.31 20.64
CA ARG A 210 9.56 7.59 21.83
C ARG A 210 10.14 6.32 22.43
N LEU A 211 9.32 5.27 22.51
CA LEU A 211 9.65 3.97 23.11
C LEU A 211 10.03 2.92 22.05
N SER A 212 10.25 3.32 20.79
CA SER A 212 10.74 2.43 19.74
C SER A 212 12.20 2.03 19.96
N LEU A 213 12.67 1.03 19.20
CA LEU A 213 14.09 0.64 19.16
C LEU A 213 15.00 1.76 18.65
N GLU A 214 14.46 2.70 17.87
CA GLU A 214 15.21 3.82 17.29
C GLU A 214 15.00 5.13 18.07
N GLY A 215 14.15 5.12 19.11
CA GLY A 215 13.76 6.33 19.84
C GLY A 215 13.20 7.39 18.89
N TRP A 216 13.59 8.64 19.09
CA TRP A 216 13.15 9.74 18.21
C TRP A 216 13.58 9.60 16.75
N ALA A 217 14.69 8.90 16.47
CA ALA A 217 15.19 8.75 15.10
C ALA A 217 14.22 7.92 14.23
N GLY A 218 13.51 6.95 14.82
CA GLY A 218 12.52 6.13 14.10
C GLY A 218 11.37 6.98 13.51
N GLY A 219 11.11 8.14 14.11
CA GLY A 219 10.13 9.10 13.62
C GLY A 219 10.52 9.87 12.37
N GLY A 220 11.81 9.86 11.99
CA GLY A 220 12.28 10.48 10.74
C GLY A 220 11.71 9.82 9.48
N SER A 221 11.36 8.53 9.59
CA SER A 221 10.72 7.74 8.53
C SER A 221 9.19 7.74 8.62
N LEU A 222 8.62 8.57 9.50
CA LEU A 222 7.18 8.71 9.72
C LEU A 222 6.70 10.15 9.41
N PRO A 223 6.79 10.62 8.15
CA PRO A 223 6.52 12.02 7.85
C PRO A 223 5.03 12.35 7.99
N TYR A 224 4.71 13.16 8.99
CA TYR A 224 3.42 13.83 9.16
C TYR A 224 3.69 15.16 9.84
N SER A 225 3.46 16.28 9.15
CA SER A 225 3.74 17.60 9.72
C SER A 225 2.63 18.08 10.65
N GLU A 226 3.01 18.78 11.71
CA GLU A 226 2.11 19.42 12.66
C GLU A 226 1.17 20.40 11.95
N ALA A 227 1.69 21.18 11.00
CA ALA A 227 0.87 22.07 10.16
C ALA A 227 -0.18 21.34 9.32
N THR A 228 0.08 20.09 8.90
CA THR A 228 -0.94 19.26 8.23
C THR A 228 -1.92 18.70 9.26
N ALA A 229 -1.43 18.20 10.39
CA ALA A 229 -2.25 17.61 11.45
C ALA A 229 -3.29 18.58 12.00
N LEU A 230 -2.91 19.84 12.24
CA LEU A 230 -3.80 20.89 12.74
C LEU A 230 -4.99 21.18 11.81
N LYS A 231 -4.86 20.92 10.50
CA LYS A 231 -5.93 21.15 9.51
C LYS A 231 -6.94 20.01 9.43
N GLN A 232 -6.71 18.90 10.11
CA GLN A 232 -7.51 17.67 9.98
C GLN A 232 -7.61 16.88 11.29
N GLN A 233 -7.84 17.57 12.40
CA GLN A 233 -7.95 16.96 13.73
C GLN A 233 -9.05 15.90 13.85
N TYR A 234 -10.06 15.92 12.97
CA TYR A 234 -11.07 14.85 12.89
C TYR A 234 -10.44 13.46 12.70
N LEU A 235 -9.23 13.38 12.13
CA LEU A 235 -8.56 12.12 11.85
C LEU A 235 -8.30 11.33 13.13
N ASN A 236 -8.08 12.01 14.27
CA ASN A 236 -7.82 11.36 15.56
C ASN A 236 -8.93 10.37 15.97
N LYS A 237 -10.18 10.58 15.52
CA LYS A 237 -11.32 9.68 15.80
C LYS A 237 -11.20 8.32 15.10
N PHE A 238 -10.32 8.21 14.11
CA PHE A 238 -10.09 6.97 13.35
C PHE A 238 -8.78 6.28 13.76
N LEU A 239 -7.93 6.96 14.54
CA LEU A 239 -6.56 6.52 14.80
C LEU A 239 -6.49 5.46 15.90
N HIS A 240 -5.66 4.45 15.61
CA HIS A 240 -5.33 3.33 16.46
C HIS A 240 -3.81 3.24 16.60
N VAL A 241 -3.38 2.85 17.80
CA VAL A 241 -1.98 2.74 18.20
C VAL A 241 -1.28 1.68 17.35
N TRP A 242 -0.02 1.91 16.98
CA TRP A 242 0.80 0.82 16.42
C TRP A 242 1.00 -0.24 17.49
N LYS A 243 0.51 -1.45 17.23
CA LYS A 243 0.69 -2.61 18.09
C LYS A 243 1.03 -3.84 17.26
N SER A 244 2.14 -4.49 17.58
CA SER A 244 2.65 -5.69 16.90
C SER A 244 3.45 -6.55 17.88
N GLU A 245 2.88 -6.73 19.07
CA GLU A 245 3.44 -7.45 20.21
C GLU A 245 3.53 -8.95 19.94
N GLU A 246 2.45 -9.57 19.47
CA GLU A 246 2.43 -11.01 19.15
C GLU A 246 3.40 -11.36 18.01
N LYS A 247 3.80 -10.35 17.22
CA LYS A 247 4.68 -10.49 16.06
C LYS A 247 6.10 -10.03 16.36
N GLY A 248 6.41 -9.71 17.62
CA GLY A 248 7.74 -9.28 18.09
C GLY A 248 8.22 -7.95 17.49
N ARG A 249 7.33 -7.10 16.99
CA ARG A 249 7.64 -5.86 16.27
C ARG A 249 7.01 -4.62 16.90
N ASN A 250 6.50 -4.72 18.11
CA ASN A 250 5.83 -3.61 18.82
C ASN A 250 6.71 -2.34 18.92
N ASN A 251 8.02 -2.52 19.08
CA ASN A 251 8.99 -1.43 19.17
C ASN A 251 9.70 -1.13 17.84
N CYS A 252 9.33 -1.79 16.75
CA CYS A 252 9.84 -1.52 15.41
C CYS A 252 8.83 -0.60 14.70
N MET A 253 9.23 0.63 14.36
CA MET A 253 8.29 1.56 13.72
C MET A 253 7.90 1.09 12.32
N PRO A 254 6.60 1.12 11.98
CA PRO A 254 6.14 0.58 10.72
C PRO A 254 6.48 1.52 9.56
N HIS A 255 7.30 1.04 8.62
CA HIS A 255 7.43 1.66 7.30
C HIS A 255 6.69 0.88 6.20
N VAL A 256 6.09 -0.27 6.53
CA VAL A 256 5.14 -0.97 5.66
C VAL A 256 3.83 -0.19 5.58
N LYS A 257 3.09 -0.36 4.48
CA LYS A 257 1.73 0.17 4.32
C LYS A 257 0.82 -0.96 3.86
N THR A 258 -0.26 -1.16 4.59
CA THR A 258 -1.22 -2.22 4.31
C THR A 258 -2.64 -1.73 4.46
N TYR A 259 -3.53 -2.25 3.62
CA TYR A 259 -4.96 -2.01 3.71
C TYR A 259 -5.65 -3.37 3.72
N ALA A 260 -6.63 -3.56 4.59
CA ALA A 260 -7.32 -4.82 4.75
C ALA A 260 -8.79 -4.58 5.06
N ARG A 261 -9.63 -5.58 4.76
CA ARG A 261 -11.02 -5.60 5.23
C ARG A 261 -11.26 -6.86 6.05
N VAL A 262 -11.54 -6.68 7.33
CA VAL A 262 -11.50 -7.74 8.37
C VAL A 262 -12.91 -7.98 8.89
N SER A 263 -13.24 -9.22 9.25
CA SER A 263 -14.54 -9.56 9.84
C SER A 263 -14.69 -8.99 11.26
N PRO A 264 -15.94 -8.74 11.73
CA PRO A 264 -16.17 -8.23 13.09
C PRO A 264 -15.62 -9.12 14.21
N ASP A 265 -15.56 -10.44 13.98
CA ASP A 265 -14.97 -11.42 14.91
C ASP A 265 -13.44 -11.53 14.80
N LEU A 266 -12.81 -10.75 13.91
CA LEU A 266 -11.36 -10.65 13.71
C LEU A 266 -10.68 -11.93 13.22
N THR A 267 -11.44 -12.92 12.76
CA THR A 267 -10.90 -14.22 12.31
C THR A 267 -10.70 -14.31 10.80
N ARG A 268 -11.31 -13.40 10.02
CA ARG A 268 -11.33 -13.45 8.55
C ARG A 268 -10.94 -12.13 7.92
N CYS A 269 -10.40 -12.21 6.71
CA CYS A 269 -10.08 -11.05 5.88
C CYS A 269 -10.62 -11.26 4.45
N SER A 270 -11.37 -10.30 3.91
CA SER A 270 -11.95 -10.43 2.56
C SER A 270 -10.95 -10.07 1.46
N TRP A 271 -10.06 -9.13 1.72
CA TRP A 271 -8.96 -8.77 0.83
C TRP A 271 -7.85 -8.08 1.62
N PHE A 272 -6.62 -8.18 1.12
CA PHE A 272 -5.44 -7.57 1.71
C PHE A 272 -4.57 -6.93 0.64
N LEU A 273 -4.15 -5.71 0.87
CA LEU A 273 -3.27 -4.95 0.00
C LEU A 273 -2.02 -4.56 0.77
N MET A 274 -0.85 -4.87 0.23
CA MET A 274 0.42 -4.32 0.66
C MET A 274 0.97 -3.40 -0.42
N THR A 275 1.35 -2.17 -0.08
CA THR A 275 1.66 -1.13 -1.06
C THR A 275 2.72 -0.15 -0.55
N SER A 276 3.25 0.68 -1.45
CA SER A 276 4.00 1.88 -1.07
C SER A 276 3.10 3.07 -0.72
N ALA A 277 1.82 3.06 -1.14
CA ALA A 277 0.89 4.18 -0.96
C ALA A 277 0.57 4.45 0.51
N ASN A 278 0.94 5.64 0.98
CA ASN A 278 0.53 6.19 2.27
C ASN A 278 -0.89 6.78 2.21
N MET A 279 -1.44 7.19 3.36
CA MET A 279 -2.73 7.88 3.43
C MET A 279 -2.63 9.32 2.87
N SER A 280 -2.69 9.45 1.55
CA SER A 280 -2.60 10.75 0.86
C SER A 280 -3.29 10.76 -0.50
N LYS A 281 -3.84 11.93 -0.87
CA LYS A 281 -4.34 12.22 -2.22
C LYS A 281 -3.27 12.10 -3.30
N ALA A 282 -2.01 12.40 -2.96
CA ALA A 282 -0.89 12.33 -3.89
C ALA A 282 -0.62 10.89 -4.36
N ALA A 283 -0.69 9.93 -3.43
CA ALA A 283 -0.50 8.51 -3.67
C ALA A 283 -1.73 7.87 -4.31
N TRP A 284 -2.91 8.08 -3.73
CA TRP A 284 -4.13 7.35 -4.10
C TRP A 284 -4.93 7.98 -5.24
N GLY A 285 -4.80 9.28 -5.44
CA GLY A 285 -5.60 10.08 -6.36
C GLY A 285 -6.78 10.77 -5.68
N ALA A 286 -7.19 11.89 -6.26
CA ALA A 286 -8.41 12.62 -5.86
C ALA A 286 -9.21 13.02 -7.09
N MET A 287 -10.54 12.94 -6.99
CA MET A 287 -11.42 13.39 -8.05
C MET A 287 -11.35 14.92 -8.22
N GLU A 288 -11.32 15.39 -9.46
CA GLU A 288 -11.36 16.82 -9.82
C GLU A 288 -12.45 17.04 -10.89
N LYS A 289 -12.81 18.32 -11.14
CA LYS A 289 -13.75 18.74 -12.20
C LYS A 289 -15.06 17.94 -12.18
N ALA A 290 -15.80 18.00 -11.07
CA ALA A 290 -17.06 17.28 -10.89
C ALA A 290 -16.95 15.79 -11.24
N SER A 291 -15.89 15.12 -10.75
CA SER A 291 -15.66 13.69 -10.93
C SER A 291 -15.38 13.22 -12.37
N SER A 292 -15.08 14.14 -13.29
CA SER A 292 -14.70 13.81 -14.67
C SER A 292 -13.25 13.30 -14.79
N GLN A 293 -12.38 13.64 -13.83
CA GLN A 293 -10.98 13.21 -13.83
C GLN A 293 -10.51 12.79 -12.43
N VAL A 294 -9.51 11.91 -12.35
CA VAL A 294 -8.75 11.63 -11.11
C VAL A 294 -7.32 12.13 -11.28
N MET A 295 -6.84 12.90 -10.31
CA MET A 295 -5.49 13.46 -10.31
C MET A 295 -4.62 12.72 -9.32
N ILE A 296 -3.52 12.15 -9.80
CA ILE A 296 -2.50 11.43 -9.03
C ILE A 296 -1.18 12.18 -9.18
N ARG A 297 -0.41 12.32 -8.09
CA ARG A 297 0.87 13.06 -8.08
C ARG A 297 2.09 12.17 -8.03
N SER A 298 1.96 10.97 -7.46
CA SER A 298 3.09 10.11 -7.11
C SER A 298 3.09 8.79 -7.85
N TYR A 299 4.27 8.20 -7.99
CA TYR A 299 4.42 6.80 -8.38
C TYR A 299 4.31 5.90 -7.16
N GLU A 300 3.34 4.99 -7.15
CA GLU A 300 3.15 3.99 -6.10
C GLU A 300 2.96 2.61 -6.74
N ILE A 301 3.26 1.55 -5.99
CA ILE A 301 2.98 0.19 -6.41
C ILE A 301 2.62 -0.68 -5.21
N GLY A 302 1.72 -1.63 -5.41
CA GLY A 302 1.33 -2.61 -4.42
C GLY A 302 0.69 -3.84 -5.05
N VAL A 303 0.51 -4.87 -4.23
CA VAL A 303 -0.11 -6.13 -4.62
C VAL A 303 -1.36 -6.38 -3.77
N LEU A 304 -2.47 -6.61 -4.45
CA LEU A 304 -3.75 -6.97 -3.86
C LEU A 304 -3.88 -8.50 -3.87
N LEU A 305 -4.07 -9.06 -2.69
CA LEU A 305 -4.38 -10.47 -2.46
C LEU A 305 -5.89 -10.62 -2.34
N LEU A 306 -6.45 -11.54 -3.15
CA LEU A 306 -7.86 -11.89 -3.16
C LEU A 306 -8.02 -13.40 -2.97
N PRO A 307 -8.88 -13.88 -2.05
CA PRO A 307 -8.93 -15.28 -1.65
C PRO A 307 -9.11 -16.25 -2.82
N LYS A 308 -9.95 -15.90 -3.80
CA LYS A 308 -10.26 -16.73 -4.98
C LYS A 308 -9.04 -17.11 -5.83
N PHE A 309 -7.99 -16.29 -5.83
CA PHE A 309 -6.77 -16.56 -6.61
C PHE A 309 -5.80 -17.49 -5.86
N HIS A 310 -6.04 -17.75 -4.57
CA HIS A 310 -5.22 -18.62 -3.73
C HIS A 310 -5.89 -19.95 -3.43
N HIS A 311 -7.23 -20.00 -3.41
CA HIS A 311 -8.00 -21.23 -3.28
C HIS A 311 -9.31 -21.10 -4.07
N PRO A 312 -9.65 -22.05 -4.97
CA PRO A 312 -10.91 -22.02 -5.71
C PRO A 312 -12.13 -21.91 -4.78
N GLY A 313 -13.06 -21.02 -5.10
CA GLY A 313 -14.28 -20.80 -4.31
C GLY A 313 -14.09 -20.11 -2.95
N ALA A 314 -12.87 -19.74 -2.56
CA ALA A 314 -12.66 -19.02 -1.31
C ALA A 314 -13.18 -17.57 -1.42
N ALA A 315 -14.08 -17.19 -0.50
CA ALA A 315 -14.57 -15.82 -0.37
C ALA A 315 -13.75 -14.97 0.61
N THR A 316 -13.01 -15.61 1.52
CA THR A 316 -12.26 -14.95 2.61
C THR A 316 -10.96 -15.71 2.90
N PHE A 317 -9.97 -14.99 3.41
CA PHE A 317 -8.81 -15.56 4.09
C PHE A 317 -9.14 -15.83 5.56
N SER A 318 -8.55 -16.85 6.14
CA SER A 318 -8.45 -17.01 7.60
C SER A 318 -7.26 -16.19 8.11
N ILE A 319 -7.41 -15.42 9.18
CA ILE A 319 -6.31 -14.65 9.78
C ILE A 319 -5.46 -15.60 10.62
N SER A 320 -4.17 -15.69 10.29
CA SER A 320 -3.18 -16.51 10.99
C SER A 320 -2.41 -15.69 12.02
N HIS A 321 -2.13 -16.29 13.18
CA HIS A 321 -1.18 -15.76 14.17
C HIS A 321 0.26 -16.21 13.91
N ASP A 322 0.47 -17.21 13.05
CA ASP A 322 1.78 -17.71 12.66
C ASP A 322 2.17 -17.16 11.29
N CYS A 323 3.34 -16.50 11.22
CA CYS A 323 3.91 -15.95 10.00
C CYS A 323 4.53 -16.99 9.06
N ASN A 324 4.80 -18.20 9.58
CA ASN A 324 5.35 -19.31 8.81
C ASN A 324 4.27 -20.23 8.24
N SER A 325 3.03 -20.07 8.70
CA SER A 325 1.90 -20.78 8.11
C SER A 325 1.72 -20.30 6.67
N PRO A 326 1.95 -21.17 5.66
CA PRO A 326 1.78 -20.77 4.28
C PRO A 326 0.34 -20.29 4.07
N VAL A 327 0.12 -19.47 3.03
CA VAL A 327 -1.21 -19.33 2.42
C VAL A 327 -1.56 -20.73 1.88
N ALA A 328 -2.06 -21.60 2.76
CA ALA A 328 -1.95 -23.04 2.58
C ALA A 328 -2.78 -23.49 1.37
N GLN A 329 -2.15 -24.25 0.48
CA GLN A 329 -2.81 -25.12 -0.51
C GLN A 329 -3.15 -26.48 0.13
N ASN A 330 -3.55 -26.50 1.40
CA ASN A 330 -4.00 -27.75 2.00
C ASN A 330 -5.42 -28.03 1.51
N ASN A 331 -5.58 -29.08 0.71
CA ASN A 331 -6.87 -29.61 0.22
C ASN A 331 -7.91 -29.90 1.33
N CYS A 332 -7.54 -29.78 2.62
CA CYS A 332 -8.41 -30.01 3.77
C CYS A 332 -8.99 -28.73 4.39
N SER A 333 -8.47 -27.53 4.11
CA SER A 333 -8.95 -26.27 4.69
C SER A 333 -9.61 -25.42 3.61
N ALA A 334 -10.92 -25.15 3.75
CA ALA A 334 -11.71 -24.42 2.76
C ALA A 334 -11.31 -22.94 2.53
N ARG A 335 -10.30 -22.42 3.26
CA ARG A 335 -9.88 -21.02 3.23
C ARG A 335 -8.35 -20.88 3.31
N PRO A 336 -7.73 -20.05 2.45
CA PRO A 336 -6.31 -19.73 2.55
C PRO A 336 -6.02 -18.87 3.78
N SER A 337 -4.87 -19.09 4.42
CA SER A 337 -4.41 -18.29 5.56
C SER A 337 -3.76 -16.97 5.14
N LEU A 338 -3.92 -15.91 5.93
CA LEU A 338 -3.29 -14.60 5.75
C LEU A 338 -2.71 -14.11 7.07
N PHE A 339 -1.47 -13.62 7.04
CA PHE A 339 -0.83 -13.02 8.22
C PHE A 339 -0.90 -11.48 8.14
N LEU A 340 -1.39 -10.85 9.20
CA LEU A 340 -1.38 -9.38 9.34
C LEU A 340 -0.14 -8.94 10.14
N PRO A 341 0.54 -7.84 9.75
CA PRO A 341 1.78 -7.42 10.40
C PRO A 341 1.56 -6.68 11.74
N TYR A 342 0.33 -6.58 12.21
CA TYR A 342 -0.09 -5.92 13.45
C TYR A 342 -1.09 -6.80 14.19
N ASP A 343 -1.32 -6.48 15.46
CA ASP A 343 -2.23 -7.23 16.33
C ASP A 343 -3.70 -6.87 16.09
N LEU A 344 -4.58 -7.83 16.36
CA LEU A 344 -6.02 -7.65 16.47
C LEU A 344 -6.46 -8.18 17.85
N PRO A 345 -7.44 -7.55 18.54
CA PRO A 345 -8.13 -6.30 18.19
C PRO A 345 -7.18 -5.10 18.18
N LEU A 346 -7.54 -4.07 17.41
CA LEU A 346 -6.81 -2.80 17.40
C LEU A 346 -7.01 -2.06 18.72
N LYS A 347 -6.00 -1.30 19.15
CA LYS A 347 -6.08 -0.42 20.30
C LYS A 347 -6.32 1.01 19.85
N GLU A 348 -7.48 1.58 20.18
CA GLU A 348 -7.78 3.00 19.93
C GLU A 348 -6.77 3.91 20.63
N TYR A 349 -6.57 5.11 20.08
CA TYR A 349 -5.86 6.17 20.78
C TYR A 349 -6.61 6.54 22.07
N SER A 350 -5.87 6.68 23.17
CA SER A 350 -6.40 7.26 24.40
C SER A 350 -6.62 8.77 24.25
N GLN A 351 -7.32 9.38 25.20
CA GLN A 351 -7.57 10.83 25.19
C GLN A 351 -6.29 11.67 25.25
N THR A 352 -5.19 11.10 25.76
CA THR A 352 -3.88 11.76 25.87
C THR A 352 -2.92 11.39 24.73
N ASP A 353 -3.27 10.40 23.92
CA ASP A 353 -2.45 10.02 22.77
C ASP A 353 -2.47 11.12 21.71
N ARG A 354 -1.30 11.34 21.12
CA ARG A 354 -1.12 12.22 19.96
C ARG A 354 -0.48 11.42 18.83
N PRO A 355 -0.92 11.62 17.57
CA PRO A 355 -0.21 11.03 16.45
C PRO A 355 1.21 11.60 16.40
N TRP A 356 2.17 10.79 15.98
CA TRP A 356 3.51 11.29 15.73
C TRP A 356 3.49 12.39 14.68
N THR A 357 4.05 13.56 15.02
CA THR A 357 4.40 14.58 14.04
C THR A 357 5.92 14.77 14.02
N TRP A 358 6.50 14.73 12.83
CA TRP A 358 7.96 14.75 12.63
C TRP A 358 8.59 16.13 12.91
N ASP A 359 7.81 17.17 13.12
CA ASP A 359 8.23 18.55 13.38
C ASP A 359 7.54 19.14 14.62
N GLY A 360 6.68 18.37 15.30
CA GLY A 360 5.98 18.82 16.50
C GLY A 360 6.83 18.77 17.76
N SER A 361 6.53 19.67 18.69
CA SER A 361 7.21 19.78 19.98
C SER A 361 6.94 18.57 20.88
N MET A 362 8.02 17.97 21.39
CA MET A 362 8.00 16.86 22.36
C MET A 362 8.65 17.27 23.70
N ALA A 363 8.48 18.55 24.08
CA ALA A 363 9.08 19.13 25.27
C ALA A 363 8.76 18.29 26.53
N GLY A 364 9.79 18.06 27.36
CA GLY A 364 9.68 17.29 28.60
C GLY A 364 9.70 15.77 28.44
N LEU A 365 9.64 15.24 27.21
CA LEU A 365 9.69 13.80 26.96
C LEU A 365 11.12 13.35 26.60
N LYS A 366 11.53 12.23 27.22
CA LYS A 366 12.76 11.51 26.86
C LYS A 366 12.41 10.23 26.10
N ASP A 367 13.17 9.93 25.05
CA ASP A 367 13.10 8.63 24.39
C ASP A 367 13.75 7.53 25.24
N ARG A 368 13.71 6.30 24.71
CA ARG A 368 14.34 5.13 25.29
C ARG A 368 15.84 5.32 25.62
N PHE A 369 16.53 6.24 24.94
CA PHE A 369 17.94 6.53 25.15
C PHE A 369 18.17 7.73 26.09
N GLY A 370 17.12 8.25 26.73
CA GLY A 370 17.20 9.42 27.59
C GLY A 370 17.34 10.74 26.84
N LYS A 371 17.21 10.77 25.51
CA LYS A 371 17.37 11.97 24.70
C LYS A 371 16.08 12.77 24.67
N CYS A 372 16.20 14.08 24.90
CA CYS A 372 15.12 15.01 24.59
C CYS A 372 15.13 15.33 23.09
N ARG A 373 13.96 15.52 22.51
CA ARG A 373 13.84 16.11 21.18
C ARG A 373 13.88 17.63 21.33
N ARG A 374 14.81 18.28 20.62
CA ARG A 374 14.91 19.75 20.60
C ARG A 374 13.81 20.35 19.73
#